data_AF-A0A7V5K8U0-F1
#
_entry.id   AF-A0A7V5K8U0-F1
#
_cell.length_a   1.000
_cell.length_b   1.000
_cell.length_c   1.000
_cell.angle_alpha   90.00
_cell.angle_beta   90.00
_cell.angle_gamma   90.00
#
_symmetry.space_group_name_H-M   'P 1'
#
loop_
_entity.id
_entity.type
_entity.pdbx_description
1 polymer ?
#
loop_
_entity_poly.entity_id
_entity_poly.type
_entity_poly.pdbx_seq_one_letter_code
_entity_poly.pdbx_strand_id
1 'polypeptide(L)'
;MKEKILDLAEALEALEIARSHGKKIVFTNGCFDLLHAGHVQYLEQAKGLGDLLVVGINSDASVRRIKGPGRPISSLEERSMVLAGLACVDMVVPFEEPDPLRL
;
A
#
# COMPACT_ATOMS: atom_id res chain seq x y z
N MET A 1 9.75 -3.29 -9.96
CA MET A 1 9.05 -2.11 -9.38
C MET A 1 7.57 -2.12 -9.74
N LYS A 2 7.16 -2.09 -11.03
CA LYS A 2 5.74 -2.27 -11.41
C LYS A 2 5.13 -3.59 -10.91
N GLU A 3 5.94 -4.64 -10.82
CA GLU A 3 5.54 -5.98 -10.34
C GLU A 3 4.99 -6.01 -8.90
N LYS A 4 5.24 -4.97 -8.09
CA LYS A 4 4.69 -4.89 -6.72
C LYS A 4 3.32 -4.20 -6.67
N ILE A 5 2.90 -3.53 -7.74
CA ILE A 5 1.62 -2.83 -7.80
C ILE A 5 0.62 -3.79 -8.39
N LEU A 6 -0.31 -4.27 -7.56
CA LEU A 6 -1.26 -5.32 -7.91
C LEU A 6 -2.69 -4.78 -7.73
N ASP A 7 -3.60 -5.25 -8.56
CA ASP A 7 -5.02 -5.11 -8.23
C ASP A 7 -5.41 -6.06 -7.06
N LEU A 8 -6.64 -5.93 -6.57
CA LEU A 8 -7.09 -6.71 -5.42
C LEU A 8 -7.12 -8.21 -5.72
N ALA A 9 -7.50 -8.63 -6.93
CA ALA A 9 -7.60 -10.04 -7.27
C ALA A 9 -6.20 -10.68 -7.33
N GLU A 10 -5.26 -10.01 -8.02
CA GLU A 10 -3.86 -10.42 -8.10
C GLU A 10 -3.21 -10.49 -6.72
N ALA A 11 -3.46 -9.49 -5.86
CA ALA A 11 -2.96 -9.47 -4.50
C ALA A 11 -3.51 -10.64 -3.68
N LEU A 12 -4.82 -10.91 -3.75
CA LEU A 12 -5.43 -12.02 -3.02
C LEU A 12 -4.86 -13.38 -3.43
N GLU A 13 -4.65 -13.62 -4.72
CA GLU A 13 -4.01 -14.84 -5.22
C GLU A 13 -2.59 -15.00 -4.68
N ALA A 14 -1.77 -13.94 -4.76
CA ALA A 14 -0.41 -13.95 -4.23
C ALA A 14 -0.38 -14.17 -2.70
N LEU A 15 -1.34 -13.61 -1.97
CA LEU A 15 -1.47 -13.79 -0.53
C LEU A 15 -1.92 -15.20 -0.14
N GLU A 16 -2.78 -15.85 -0.92
CA GLU A 16 -3.14 -17.26 -0.71
C GLU A 16 -1.92 -18.17 -0.87
N ILE A 17 -1.10 -17.93 -1.90
CA ILE A 17 0.17 -18.64 -2.10
C ILE A 17 1.09 -18.38 -0.92
N ALA A 18 1.24 -17.13 -0.46
CA ALA A 18 2.09 -16.83 0.68
C ALA A 18 1.62 -17.54 1.97
N ARG A 19 0.30 -17.56 2.22
CA ARG A 19 -0.31 -18.25 3.36
C ARG A 19 -0.07 -19.76 3.31
N SER A 20 -0.17 -20.38 2.13
CA SER A 20 0.08 -21.82 1.98
C SER A 20 1.52 -22.21 2.28
N HIS A 21 2.47 -21.26 2.15
CA HIS A 21 3.86 -21.40 2.57
C HIS A 21 4.13 -20.97 4.02
N GLY A 22 3.08 -20.70 4.81
CA GLY A 22 3.20 -20.32 6.22
C GLY A 22 3.76 -18.91 6.46
N LYS A 23 3.74 -18.03 5.45
CA LYS A 23 4.23 -16.65 5.58
C LYS A 23 3.30 -15.80 6.45
N LYS A 24 3.89 -15.02 7.36
CA LYS A 24 3.17 -14.01 8.14
C LYS A 24 3.02 -12.74 7.33
N ILE A 25 1.77 -12.35 7.05
CA ILE A 25 1.45 -11.16 6.28
C ILE A 25 1.17 -9.99 7.23
N VAL A 26 1.81 -8.86 6.97
CA VAL A 26 1.56 -7.57 7.60
C VAL A 26 0.83 -6.69 6.59
N PHE A 27 -0.22 -6.03 7.04
CA PHE A 27 -0.95 -5.07 6.24
C PHE A 27 -0.94 -3.71 6.92
N THR A 28 -0.79 -2.67 6.11
CA THR A 28 -1.14 -1.32 6.49
C THR A 28 -1.72 -0.56 5.31
N ASN A 29 -2.24 0.65 5.54
CA ASN A 29 -2.77 1.51 4.51
C ASN A 29 -2.38 2.97 4.74
N GLY A 30 -2.52 3.76 3.69
CA GLY A 30 -2.42 5.19 3.79
C GLY A 30 -2.46 5.87 2.44
N CYS A 31 -2.58 7.20 2.48
CA CYS A 31 -2.56 8.02 1.28
C CYS A 31 -1.13 8.19 0.71
N PHE A 32 -0.10 8.28 1.57
CA PHE A 32 1.32 8.41 1.18
C PHE A 32 1.60 9.47 0.10
N ASP A 33 0.93 10.62 0.19
CA ASP A 33 1.04 11.73 -0.78
C ASP A 33 2.47 12.30 -0.88
N LEU A 34 2.93 12.96 0.18
CA LEU A 34 4.30 13.44 0.30
C LEU A 34 5.08 12.49 1.21
N LEU A 35 5.66 11.46 0.61
CA LEU A 35 6.46 10.49 1.36
C LEU A 35 7.67 11.19 2.00
N HIS A 36 7.98 10.83 3.24
CA HIS A 36 9.07 11.42 4.01
C HIS A 36 9.67 10.36 4.94
N ALA A 37 10.79 10.68 5.60
CA ALA A 37 11.54 9.75 6.44
C ALA A 37 10.67 9.00 7.48
N GLY A 38 9.71 9.70 8.12
CA GLY A 38 8.76 9.07 9.04
C GLY A 38 7.95 7.92 8.42
N HIS A 39 7.51 8.04 7.16
CA HIS A 39 6.82 6.95 6.47
C HIS A 39 7.75 5.78 6.16
N VAL A 40 9.01 6.06 5.78
CA VAL A 40 10.00 5.01 5.52
C VAL A 40 10.26 4.19 6.79
N GLN A 41 10.58 4.88 7.89
CA GLN A 41 10.82 4.23 9.18
C GLN A 41 9.61 3.43 9.66
N TYR A 42 8.41 3.99 9.49
CA TYR A 42 7.16 3.33 9.80
C TYR A 42 6.96 2.03 9.00
N LEU A 43 7.15 2.07 7.69
CA LEU A 43 6.98 0.90 6.82
C LEU A 43 8.06 -0.15 7.06
N GLU A 44 9.30 0.25 7.35
CA GLU A 44 10.38 -0.67 7.75
C GLU A 44 10.05 -1.40 9.06
N GLN A 45 9.53 -0.67 10.06
CA GLN A 45 9.07 -1.29 11.31
C GLN A 45 7.91 -2.25 11.06
N ALA A 46 6.94 -1.88 10.22
CA ALA A 46 5.82 -2.74 9.86
C ALA A 46 6.31 -4.03 9.18
N LYS A 47 7.20 -3.93 8.19
CA LYS A 47 7.82 -5.11 7.55
C LYS A 47 8.50 -6.02 8.55
N GLY A 48 9.17 -5.47 9.57
CA GLY A 48 9.80 -6.26 10.63
C GLY A 48 8.85 -7.12 11.47
N LEU A 49 7.54 -6.90 11.39
CA LEU A 49 6.53 -7.69 12.13
C LEU A 49 6.11 -8.98 11.41
N GLY A 50 6.58 -9.24 10.19
CA GLY A 50 6.25 -10.45 9.43
C GLY A 50 7.14 -10.67 8.22
N ASP A 51 6.69 -11.51 7.30
CA ASP A 51 7.45 -11.91 6.11
C ASP A 51 7.09 -11.06 4.89
N LEU A 52 5.86 -10.55 4.81
CA LEU A 52 5.37 -9.74 3.70
C LEU A 52 4.66 -8.50 4.22
N LEU A 53 4.93 -7.35 3.61
CA LEU A 53 4.25 -6.09 3.85
C LEU A 53 3.41 -5.72 2.62
N VAL A 54 2.10 -5.70 2.83
CA VAL A 54 1.12 -5.17 1.89
C VAL A 54 0.73 -3.77 2.32
N VAL A 55 0.77 -2.83 1.38
CA VAL A 55 0.36 -1.44 1.59
C VAL A 55 -0.87 -1.13 0.74
N GLY A 56 -2.02 -0.98 1.38
CA GLY A 56 -3.21 -0.42 0.75
C GLY A 56 -3.02 1.08 0.47
N ILE A 57 -3.29 1.53 -0.75
CA ILE A 57 -3.19 2.94 -1.11
C ILE A 57 -4.51 3.51 -1.64
N ASN A 58 -4.99 4.58 -1.00
CA ASN A 58 -6.22 5.25 -1.42
C ASN A 58 -6.09 5.86 -2.82
N SER A 59 -7.13 5.72 -3.64
CA SER A 59 -7.28 6.42 -4.92
C SER A 59 -7.34 7.95 -4.74
N ASP A 60 -7.08 8.71 -5.82
CA ASP A 60 -7.12 10.17 -5.74
C ASP A 60 -8.52 10.69 -5.38
N ALA A 61 -9.58 10.00 -5.82
CA ALA A 61 -10.94 10.31 -5.45
C ALA A 61 -11.20 10.04 -3.95
N SER A 62 -10.70 8.91 -3.42
CA SER A 62 -10.77 8.58 -1.99
C SER A 62 -10.08 9.64 -1.15
N VAL A 63 -8.84 10.00 -1.50
CA VAL A 63 -8.07 11.01 -0.78
C VAL A 63 -8.76 12.38 -0.83
N ARG A 64 -9.29 12.80 -1.99
CA ARG A 64 -10.04 14.05 -2.13
C ARG A 64 -11.25 14.12 -1.19
N ARG A 65 -11.98 13.01 -1.03
CA ARG A 65 -13.12 12.93 -0.09
C ARG A 65 -12.68 13.08 1.36
N ILE A 66 -11.53 12.53 1.74
CA ILE A 66 -11.04 12.51 3.12
C ILE A 66 -10.35 13.83 3.49
N LYS A 67 -9.50 14.37 2.60
CA LYS A 67 -8.58 15.47 2.89
C LYS A 67 -8.98 16.79 2.20
N GLY A 68 -10.01 16.79 1.37
CA GLY A 68 -10.47 17.94 0.62
C GLY A 68 -9.85 18.05 -0.79
N PRO A 69 -10.33 19.02 -1.59
CA PRO A 69 -10.07 19.09 -3.03
C PRO A 69 -8.61 19.36 -3.41
N GLY A 70 -7.81 19.92 -2.49
CA GLY A 70 -6.39 20.22 -2.71
C GLY A 70 -5.45 19.03 -2.51
N ARG A 71 -5.98 17.82 -2.28
CA ARG A 71 -5.20 16.60 -2.04
C ARG A 71 -5.79 15.42 -2.82
N PRO A 72 -4.98 14.47 -3.30
CA PRO A 72 -3.53 14.40 -3.14
C PRO A 72 -2.80 15.36 -4.09
N ILE A 73 -1.55 15.68 -3.78
CA ILE A 73 -0.65 16.44 -4.67
C ILE A 73 -0.09 15.52 -5.75
N SER A 74 0.37 14.34 -5.36
CA SER A 74 0.85 13.30 -6.26
C SER A 74 -0.27 12.34 -6.63
N SER A 75 -0.34 11.98 -7.91
CA SER A 75 -1.32 11.02 -8.44
C SER A 75 -1.18 9.64 -7.79
N LEU A 76 -2.23 8.83 -7.87
CA LEU A 76 -2.22 7.44 -7.41
C LEU A 76 -1.05 6.66 -8.03
N GLU A 77 -0.79 6.84 -9.32
CA GLU A 77 0.30 6.17 -10.02
C GLU A 77 1.67 6.54 -9.44
N GLU A 78 1.95 7.84 -9.27
CA GLU A 78 3.21 8.32 -8.71
C GLU A 78 3.42 7.80 -7.27
N ARG A 79 2.39 7.94 -6.42
CA ARG A 79 2.46 7.48 -5.02
C ARG A 79 2.69 5.97 -4.93
N SER A 80 2.01 5.19 -5.78
CA SER A 80 2.18 3.73 -5.84
C SER A 80 3.58 3.35 -6.30
N MET A 81 4.13 4.05 -7.29
CA MET A 81 5.48 3.82 -7.80
C MET A 81 6.55 4.10 -6.74
N VAL A 82 6.41 5.20 -6.00
CA VAL A 82 7.33 5.53 -4.90
C VAL A 82 7.30 4.45 -3.82
N LEU A 83 6.11 4.00 -3.39
CA LEU A 83 5.98 2.93 -2.41
C LEU A 83 6.56 1.60 -2.91
N ALA A 84 6.28 1.23 -4.16
CA ALA A 84 6.81 0.01 -4.77
C ALA A 84 8.35 0.04 -4.92
N GLY A 85 8.95 1.24 -4.97
CA GLY A 85 10.39 1.43 -4.95
C GLY A 85 11.04 1.15 -3.59
N LEU A 86 10.28 1.14 -2.49
CA LEU A 86 10.81 0.85 -1.16
C LEU A 86 11.15 -0.64 -1.02
N ALA A 87 12.33 -0.93 -0.46
CA ALA A 87 12.79 -2.29 -0.26
C ALA A 87 11.91 -3.08 0.74
N CYS A 88 11.32 -2.39 1.73
CA CYS A 88 10.49 -3.00 2.77
C CYS A 88 9.05 -3.29 2.32
N VAL A 89 8.59 -2.75 1.19
CA VAL A 89 7.23 -2.96 0.68
C VAL A 89 7.26 -4.09 -0.33
N ASP A 90 6.39 -5.11 -0.16
CA ASP A 90 6.30 -6.24 -1.09
C ASP A 90 5.15 -6.07 -2.07
N MET A 91 4.01 -5.52 -1.63
CA MET A 91 2.83 -5.29 -2.47
C MET A 91 2.21 -3.92 -2.17
N VAL A 92 1.74 -3.26 -3.21
CA VAL A 92 0.95 -2.01 -3.17
C VAL A 92 -0.39 -2.29 -3.83
N VAL A 93 -1.48 -2.07 -3.10
CA VAL A 93 -2.84 -2.39 -3.56
C VAL A 93 -3.69 -1.13 -3.56
N PRO A 94 -4.02 -0.56 -4.73
CA PRO A 94 -4.93 0.58 -4.82
C PRO A 94 -6.36 0.23 -4.41
N PHE A 95 -7.05 1.14 -3.72
CA PHE A 95 -8.47 0.98 -3.35
C PHE A 95 -9.22 2.33 -3.35
N GLU A 96 -10.55 2.30 -3.50
CA GLU A 96 -11.37 3.51 -3.67
C GLU A 96 -12.15 3.93 -2.42
N GLU A 97 -12.38 3.00 -1.51
CA GLU A 97 -13.10 3.22 -0.26
C GLU A 97 -12.39 4.29 0.61
N PRO A 98 -13.13 5.00 1.48
CA PRO A 98 -12.54 6.00 2.36
C PRO A 98 -11.63 5.39 3.45
N ASP A 99 -11.84 4.12 3.76
CA ASP A 99 -11.08 3.34 4.74
C ASP A 99 -10.82 1.93 4.18
N PRO A 100 -9.86 1.18 4.75
CA PRO A 100 -9.47 -0.11 4.21
C PRO A 100 -10.32 -1.27 4.75
N LEU A 101 -11.45 -1.04 5.44
CA LEU A 101 -12.16 -2.12 6.16
C LEU A 101 -12.80 -3.16 5.22
N ARG A 102 -12.96 -2.80 3.94
CA ARG A 102 -13.51 -3.66 2.87
C ARG A 102 -12.44 -4.17 1.91
N LEU A 103 -11.17 -3.84 2.17
CA LEU A 103 -10.03 -4.33 1.41
C LEU A 103 -9.52 -5.64 2.01
#